data_AF-A0AA96WXF6-F1
#
_entry.id   AF-A0AA96WXF6-F1
#
_cell.length_a   1.000
_cell.length_b   1.000
_cell.length_c   1.000
_cell.angle_alpha   90.00
_cell.angle_beta   90.00
_cell.angle_gamma   90.00
#
_symmetry.space_group_name_H-M   'P 1'
#
loop_
_entity.id
_entity.type
_entity.pdbx_description
1 polymer ?
#
loop_
_entity_poly.entity_id
_entity_poly.type
_entity_poly.pdbx_seq_one_letter_code
_entity_poly.pdbx_strand_id
1 'polypeptide(L)'
;MANSSRFNPSKTLNQLSTDTWNYEQTVARVEEILTRIESGELELAAVFEEFSTAVEYLRQCETFLAERQRQVDLLIETLTDEAEF
;
A
#
# COMPACT_ATOMS: atom_id res chain seq x y z
N MET A 1 22.40 -24.63 26.50
CA MET A 1 22.65 -23.58 25.49
C MET A 1 21.64 -23.78 24.38
N ALA A 2 20.52 -23.07 24.41
CA ALA A 2 19.48 -23.18 23.39
C ALA A 2 18.83 -21.80 23.23
N ASN A 3 18.89 -21.21 22.04
CA ASN A 3 17.74 -21.16 21.17
C ASN A 3 18.13 -20.55 19.82
N SER A 4 18.30 -21.39 18.80
CA SER A 4 18.37 -20.96 17.41
C SER A 4 16.95 -20.65 16.93
N SER A 5 16.41 -19.50 17.34
CA SER A 5 15.18 -18.98 16.75
C SER A 5 15.49 -18.49 15.35
N ARG A 6 15.35 -19.38 14.37
CA ARG A 6 15.36 -19.05 12.95
C ARG A 6 14.30 -17.98 12.71
N PHE A 7 14.72 -16.81 12.25
CA PHE A 7 13.83 -15.83 11.64
C PHE A 7 13.14 -16.52 10.46
N ASN A 8 11.82 -16.71 10.55
CA ASN A 8 11.03 -17.33 9.49
C ASN A 8 10.21 -16.23 8.79
N PRO A 9 10.72 -15.62 7.70
CA PRO A 9 10.06 -14.49 7.05
C PRO A 9 8.64 -14.83 6.56
N SER A 10 8.39 -16.10 6.23
CA SER A 10 7.09 -16.58 5.77
C SER A 10 6.00 -16.54 6.85
N LYS A 11 6.37 -16.55 8.14
CA LYS A 11 5.40 -16.51 9.24
C LYS A 11 4.96 -15.07 9.56
N THR A 12 5.84 -14.10 9.32
CA THR A 12 5.58 -12.67 9.57
C THR A 12 4.68 -12.05 8.50
N LEU A 13 4.81 -12.49 7.24
CA LEU A 13 3.94 -12.05 6.14
C LEU A 13 2.48 -12.50 6.30
N ASN A 14 2.25 -13.69 6.88
CA ASN A 14 0.92 -14.27 7.01
C ASN A 14 0.12 -13.76 8.22
N GLN A 15 0.72 -12.95 9.09
CA GLN A 15 0.10 -12.43 10.32
C GLN A 15 -0.26 -10.93 10.22
N LEU A 16 -0.20 -10.35 9.01
CA LEU A 16 -0.67 -8.99 8.70
C LEU A 16 -2.12 -8.96 8.19
N SER A 17 -2.77 -10.13 8.11
CA SER A 17 -4.04 -10.35 7.42
C SER A 17 -5.22 -10.45 8.39
N THR A 18 -5.39 -9.46 9.26
CA THR A 18 -6.67 -9.25 9.97
C THR A 18 -6.92 -7.74 10.01
N ASP A 19 -7.78 -7.30 9.09
CA ASP A 19 -8.47 -6.01 8.92
C ASP A 19 -7.70 -4.71 9.20
N THR A 20 -7.55 -3.85 8.17
CA THR A 20 -7.90 -2.41 8.23
C THR A 20 -7.96 -1.76 6.84
N TRP A 21 -7.06 -2.04 5.89
CA TRP A 21 -7.05 -1.41 4.54
C TRP A 21 -6.13 -2.17 3.57
N ASN A 22 -6.45 -2.23 2.26
CA ASN A 22 -5.67 -2.96 1.25
C ASN A 22 -5.36 -2.08 0.03
N TYR A 23 -4.07 -1.99 -0.31
CA TYR A 23 -3.58 -1.14 -1.42
C TYR A 23 -4.21 -1.51 -2.77
N GLU A 24 -4.13 -2.78 -3.18
CA GLU A 24 -4.61 -3.22 -4.50
C GLU A 24 -6.13 -3.03 -4.65
N GLN A 25 -6.88 -3.26 -3.57
CA GLN A 25 -8.32 -2.99 -3.56
C GLN A 25 -8.62 -1.50 -3.69
N THR A 26 -7.87 -0.63 -2.99
CA THR A 26 -8.05 0.82 -3.09
C THR A 26 -7.67 1.35 -4.47
N VAL A 27 -6.62 0.81 -5.10
CA VAL A 27 -6.27 1.12 -6.51
C VAL A 27 -7.41 0.76 -7.44
N ALA A 28 -7.98 -0.45 -7.32
CA ALA A 28 -9.13 -0.87 -8.12
C ALA A 28 -10.33 0.09 -7.95
N ARG A 29 -10.58 0.60 -6.74
CA ARG A 29 -11.62 1.62 -6.52
C ARG A 29 -11.33 2.94 -7.22
N VAL A 30 -10.06 3.37 -7.26
CA VAL A 30 -9.67 4.57 -8.01
C VAL A 30 -9.92 4.38 -9.51
N GLU A 31 -9.57 3.22 -10.07
CA GLU A 31 -9.81 2.90 -11.49
C GLU A 31 -11.31 2.86 -11.83
N GLU A 32 -12.14 2.32 -10.93
CA GLU A 32 -13.60 2.35 -11.06
C GLU A 32 -14.14 3.80 -11.08
N ILE A 33 -13.62 4.67 -10.21
CA ILE A 33 -14.00 6.08 -10.18
C ILE A 33 -13.60 6.78 -11.48
N LEU A 34 -12.37 6.57 -11.95
CA LEU A 34 -11.88 7.15 -13.21
C LEU A 34 -12.77 6.73 -14.38
N THR A 35 -13.12 5.44 -14.46
CA THR A 35 -14.02 4.93 -15.51
C THR A 35 -15.39 5.63 -15.48
N ARG A 36 -15.95 5.89 -14.28
CA ARG A 36 -17.22 6.61 -14.15
C ARG A 36 -17.12 8.08 -14.53
N ILE A 37 -16.01 8.75 -14.21
CA ILE A 37 -15.80 10.15 -14.60
C ILE A 37 -15.61 10.25 -16.13
N GLU A 38 -14.82 9.36 -16.70
CA GLU A 38 -14.52 9.33 -18.14
C GLU A 38 -15.72 8.92 -19.00
N SER A 39 -16.73 8.25 -18.45
CA SER A 39 -17.96 7.93 -19.19
C SER A 39 -18.73 9.18 -19.62
N GLY A 40 -18.57 10.30 -18.89
CA GLY A 40 -19.30 11.54 -19.14
C GLY A 40 -20.79 11.49 -18.79
N GLU A 41 -21.24 10.44 -18.09
CA GLU A 41 -22.64 10.25 -17.69
C GLU A 41 -22.98 10.90 -16.34
N LEU A 42 -21.97 11.38 -15.62
CA LEU A 42 -22.13 12.02 -14.32
C LEU A 42 -22.46 13.51 -14.47
N GLU A 43 -23.45 13.96 -13.69
CA GLU A 43 -23.68 15.39 -13.46
C GLU A 43 -22.45 16.03 -12.81
N LEU A 44 -22.22 17.31 -13.11
CA LEU A 44 -21.02 18.02 -12.65
C LEU A 44 -20.82 17.94 -11.12
N ALA A 45 -21.89 18.03 -10.34
CA ALA A 45 -21.83 17.88 -8.89
C ALA A 45 -21.34 16.48 -8.47
N ALA A 46 -21.81 15.42 -9.15
CA ALA A 46 -21.38 14.06 -8.88
C ALA A 46 -19.92 13.82 -9.27
N VAL A 47 -19.44 14.46 -10.36
CA VAL A 47 -18.02 14.43 -10.75
C VAL A 47 -17.12 14.96 -9.62
N PHE A 48 -17.51 16.05 -8.95
CA PHE A 48 -16.72 16.60 -7.84
C PHE A 48 -16.66 15.65 -6.63
N GLU A 49 -17.76 14.99 -6.28
CA GLU A 49 -17.81 14.02 -5.18
C GLU A 49 -16.94 12.79 -5.46
N GLU A 50 -17.06 12.23 -6.67
CA GLU A 50 -16.26 11.10 -7.13
C GLU A 50 -14.77 11.46 -7.18
N PHE A 51 -14.44 12.64 -7.73
CA PHE A 51 -13.06 13.11 -7.79
C PHE A 51 -12.46 13.33 -6.39
N SER A 52 -13.23 13.91 -5.46
CA SER A 52 -12.79 14.10 -4.07
C SER A 52 -12.51 12.76 -3.38
N THR A 53 -13.36 11.75 -3.64
CA THR A 53 -13.18 10.39 -3.14
C THR A 53 -11.91 9.74 -3.71
N ALA A 54 -11.66 9.89 -5.02
CA ALA A 54 -10.43 9.38 -5.65
C ALA A 54 -9.17 10.03 -5.08
N VAL A 55 -9.19 11.34 -4.82
CA VAL A 55 -8.06 12.04 -4.19
C VAL A 55 -7.75 11.47 -2.80
N GLU A 56 -8.76 11.17 -2.00
CA GLU A 56 -8.57 10.58 -0.68
C GLU A 56 -7.96 9.18 -0.76
N TYR A 57 -8.44 8.35 -1.68
CA TYR A 57 -7.84 7.02 -1.94
C TYR A 57 -6.40 7.10 -2.44
N LEU A 58 -6.09 8.05 -3.34
CA LEU A 58 -4.72 8.26 -3.82
C LEU A 58 -3.77 8.66 -2.69
N ARG A 59 -4.20 9.48 -1.74
CA ARG A 59 -3.40 9.84 -0.55
C ARG A 59 -3.12 8.64 0.35
N GLN A 60 -4.09 7.74 0.52
CA GLN A 60 -3.90 6.50 1.27
C GLN A 60 -2.89 5.60 0.57
N CYS A 61 -2.98 5.47 -0.76
CA CYS A 61 -2.01 4.76 -1.59
C CYS A 61 -0.59 5.34 -1.45
N GLU A 62 -0.44 6.65 -1.57
CA GLU A 62 0.85 7.34 -1.41
C GLU A 62 1.45 7.10 -0.03
N THR A 63 0.67 7.26 1.03
CA THR A 63 1.11 7.05 2.41
C THR A 63 1.62 5.63 2.62
N PHE A 64 0.89 4.64 2.09
CA PHE A 64 1.31 3.25 2.16
C PHE A 64 2.60 2.98 1.40
N LEU A 65 2.73 3.47 0.16
CA LEU A 65 3.94 3.28 -0.65
C LEU A 65 5.15 3.94 0.00
N ALA A 66 5.00 5.13 0.57
CA ALA A 66 6.07 5.83 1.27
C ALA A 66 6.56 5.07 2.52
N GLU A 67 5.64 4.40 3.24
CA GLU A 67 6.01 3.51 4.36
C GLU A 67 6.75 2.26 3.86
N ARG A 68 6.27 1.63 2.78
CA ARG A 68 6.93 0.44 2.22
C ARG A 68 8.30 0.74 1.63
N GLN A 69 8.48 1.89 0.98
CA GLN A 69 9.77 2.32 0.46
C GLN A 69 10.80 2.43 1.60
N ARG A 70 10.45 3.11 2.70
CA ARG A 70 11.33 3.21 3.87
C ARG A 70 11.69 1.86 4.46
N GLN A 71 10.75 0.92 4.50
CA GLN A 71 11.04 -0.45 4.96
C GLN A 71 12.04 -1.17 4.05
N VAL A 72 11.91 -1.01 2.73
CA VAL A 72 12.84 -1.59 1.76
C VAL A 72 14.24 -0.95 1.90
N ASP A 73 14.32 0.37 2.03
CA ASP A 73 15.58 1.09 2.19
C ASP A 73 16.35 0.58 3.42
N LEU A 74 15.68 0.45 4.57
CA LEU A 74 16.27 -0.09 5.81
C LEU A 74 16.78 -1.53 5.66
N LEU A 75 16.06 -2.38 4.91
CA LEU A 75 16.49 -3.75 4.65
C LEU A 75 17.75 -3.80 3.79
N ILE A 76 17.87 -2.89 2.82
CA ILE A 76 19.06 -2.78 1.96
C ILE A 76 20.26 -2.29 2.78
N GLU A 77 20.08 -1.28 3.62
CA GLU A 77 21.12 -0.78 4.53
C GLU A 77 21.65 -1.91 5.43
N THR A 78 20.74 -2.67 6.06
CA THR A 78 21.11 -3.79 6.94
C THR A 78 21.87 -4.90 6.21
N LEU A 79 21.46 -5.25 4.98
CA LEU A 79 22.14 -6.25 4.16
C LEU A 79 23.54 -5.79 3.70
N THR A 80 23.71 -4.49 3.47
CA THR A 80 25.00 -3.91 3.08
C THR A 80 25.96 -3.90 4.26
N ASP A 81 25.48 -3.54 5.45
CA ASP A 81 26.26 -3.57 6.68
C ASP A 81 26.74 -4.99 7.03
N GLU A 82 25.93 -6.04 6.80
CA GLU A 82 26.35 -7.44 7.01
C GLU A 82 27.40 -7.93 5.99
N ALA A 83 27.47 -7.33 4.80
CA ALA A 83 28.39 -7.74 3.74
C ALA A 83 29.80 -7.12 3.87
N GLU A 84 29.97 -6.10 4.71
CA GLU A 84 31.26 -5.44 4.96
C GLU A 84 32.08 -6.06 6.12
N PHE A 85 31.62 -7.17 6.71
CA PHE A 85 32.32 -7.91 7.78
C PHE A 85 32.86 -9.28 7.34
#